data_AF-A0A2Z5MST2-F1
#
_entry.id   AF-A0A2Z5MST2-F1
#
_cell.length_a   1.000
_cell.length_b   1.000
_cell.length_c   1.000
_cell.angle_alpha   90.00
_cell.angle_beta   90.00
_cell.angle_gamma   90.00
#
_symmetry.space_group_name_H-M   'P 1'
#
loop_
_entity.id
_entity.type
_entity.pdbx_description
1 polymer ?
#
loop_
_entity_poly.entity_id
_entity_poly.type
_entity_poly.pdbx_seq_one_letter_code
_entity_poly.pdbx_strand_id
1 'polypeptide(L)'
;MPKLSVDLDTIKRLAQFAARRSAEDRIPQVAGSLTFTTMLALVPLVTVAFALFTAFPMFASFQISLQGFLADHLMPAQFNIQIFKYLNQFASKAKGLTTAGLIVLVVTSVMTMMTIESAFNLIWRVRKPRPFAQRVLAYWALITLGPLLFGVSLSISSYLFTQSLAFTGAGPSTSIVEWLLALASLPLTVLAFTLLYVYLPNCTVAWRDAVIGGLFAAVAFELAKRGFGYYVRRIPTYTAVYGAFAALPVFLLWVYLSWFIALLGAMVASALPAIRVGQFHRIHYPGSDLLDVLELLARLAEARAAGKHGYTAMRLAALLRCDMETAQRLLTTLEEREWIARLDGGGDAMPRYILLANPEQLTLAQLFDVLVIDRTELTYQLQRRRSHVDGAALLAVLSSDRFDVSLASLVAAHRLAGAQPAGTPGQAPDGVPDPHARPPRPA
;
A
#
# COMPACT_ATOMS: atom_id res chain seq x y z
N MET A 1 9.15 -3.32 26.04
CA MET A 1 8.38 -2.62 24.98
C MET A 1 9.07 -1.27 24.74
N PRO A 2 9.70 -1.02 23.59
CA PRO A 2 10.32 0.28 23.36
C PRO A 2 9.21 1.32 23.14
N LYS A 3 9.22 2.39 23.93
CA LYS A 3 8.36 3.55 23.75
C LYS A 3 8.69 4.15 22.38
N LEU A 4 7.76 4.06 21.43
CA LEU A 4 7.82 4.85 20.21
C LEU A 4 7.67 6.33 20.61
N SER A 5 8.78 7.02 20.86
CA SER A 5 8.76 8.48 20.82
C SER A 5 8.43 8.86 19.39
N VAL A 6 7.24 9.43 19.19
CA VAL A 6 6.79 9.95 17.89
C VAL A 6 7.65 11.17 17.59
N ASP A 7 8.82 10.90 17.00
CA ASP A 7 9.74 11.94 16.56
C ASP A 7 9.25 12.52 15.24
N LEU A 8 9.39 13.83 15.06
CA LEU A 8 9.00 14.54 13.84
C LEU A 8 9.73 13.98 12.61
N ASP A 9 10.96 13.52 12.81
CA ASP A 9 11.75 12.83 11.79
C ASP A 9 11.15 11.48 11.40
N THR A 10 10.53 10.76 12.33
CA THR A 10 9.84 9.49 12.03
C THR A 10 8.59 9.76 11.18
N ILE A 11 7.80 10.79 11.52
CA ILE A 11 6.63 11.18 10.72
C ILE A 11 7.06 11.60 9.31
N LYS A 12 8.11 12.41 9.19
CA LYS A 12 8.63 12.87 7.89
C LYS A 12 9.11 11.70 7.03
N ARG A 13 9.83 10.75 7.62
CA ARG A 13 10.29 9.52 6.92
C ARG A 13 9.11 8.66 6.50
N LEU A 14 8.09 8.51 7.35
CA LEU A 14 6.89 7.72 7.04
C LEU A 14 6.08 8.38 5.91
N ALA A 15 5.98 9.71 5.90
CA ALA A 15 5.37 10.48 4.83
C ALA A 15 6.14 10.37 3.51
N GLN A 16 7.48 10.49 3.53
CA GLN A 16 8.32 10.31 2.34
C GLN A 16 8.25 8.88 1.79
N PHE A 17 8.25 7.89 2.68
CA PHE A 17 8.08 6.48 2.31
C PHE A 17 6.70 6.22 1.67
N ALA A 18 5.63 6.72 2.30
CA ALA A 18 4.28 6.61 1.76
C ALA A 18 4.16 7.32 0.41
N ALA A 19 4.80 8.48 0.22
CA ALA A 19 4.79 9.20 -1.05
C ALA A 19 5.52 8.43 -2.17
N ARG A 20 6.71 7.89 -1.90
CA ARG A 20 7.46 7.07 -2.88
C ARG A 20 6.67 5.82 -3.26
N ARG A 21 6.21 5.08 -2.26
CA ARG A 21 5.41 3.87 -2.48
C ARG A 21 4.08 4.17 -3.18
N SER A 22 3.46 5.31 -2.91
CA SER A 22 2.25 5.76 -3.62
C SER A 22 2.49 5.98 -5.10
N ALA A 23 3.69 6.42 -5.49
CA ALA A 23 4.08 6.58 -6.89
C ALA A 23 4.36 5.22 -7.55
N GLU A 24 5.10 4.34 -6.86
CA GLU A 24 5.41 2.97 -7.32
C GLU A 24 4.13 2.15 -7.57
N ASP A 25 3.24 2.12 -6.58
CA ASP A 25 1.98 1.36 -6.63
C ASP A 25 0.90 2.10 -7.46
N ARG A 26 1.25 3.25 -8.08
CA ARG A 26 0.37 4.05 -8.96
C ARG A 26 -0.98 4.36 -8.31
N ILE A 27 -0.98 4.64 -7.00
CA ILE A 27 -2.20 4.84 -6.21
C ILE A 27 -3.15 5.90 -6.81
N PRO A 28 -2.68 7.04 -7.35
CA PRO A 28 -3.57 7.98 -8.04
C PRO A 28 -4.34 7.36 -9.21
N GLN A 29 -3.71 6.45 -9.95
CA GLN A 29 -4.32 5.77 -11.11
C GLN A 29 -5.30 4.69 -10.64
N VAL A 30 -4.95 3.95 -9.59
CA VAL A 30 -5.85 2.97 -8.94
C VAL A 30 -7.07 3.67 -8.33
N ALA A 31 -6.90 4.82 -7.68
CA ALA A 31 -8.03 5.62 -7.20
C ALA A 31 -8.94 6.07 -8.35
N GLY A 32 -8.37 6.44 -9.50
CA GLY A 32 -9.10 6.76 -10.72
C GLY A 32 -9.92 5.58 -11.26
N SER A 33 -9.32 4.38 -11.33
CA SER A 33 -10.03 3.19 -11.79
C SER A 33 -11.17 2.81 -10.83
N LEU A 34 -10.93 2.82 -9.51
CA LEU A 34 -11.97 2.57 -8.51
C LEU A 34 -13.09 3.60 -8.58
N THR A 35 -12.78 4.85 -8.87
CA THR A 35 -13.79 5.91 -9.05
C THR A 35 -14.69 5.62 -10.23
N PHE A 36 -14.10 5.29 -11.38
CA PHE A 36 -14.84 4.92 -12.58
C PHE A 36 -15.71 3.67 -12.35
N THR A 37 -15.12 2.62 -11.75
CA THR A 37 -15.86 1.39 -11.41
C THR A 37 -16.99 1.67 -10.43
N THR A 38 -16.75 2.47 -9.38
CA THR A 38 -17.78 2.88 -8.41
C THR A 38 -18.92 3.62 -9.09
N MET A 39 -18.62 4.50 -10.05
CA MET A 39 -19.66 5.25 -10.74
C MET A 39 -20.53 4.35 -11.63
N LEU A 40 -19.93 3.38 -12.32
CA LEU A 40 -20.68 2.37 -13.08
C LEU A 40 -21.50 1.44 -12.17
N ALA A 41 -20.99 1.14 -10.98
CA ALA A 41 -21.60 0.23 -10.01
C ALA A 41 -22.68 0.89 -9.15
N LEU A 42 -22.69 2.22 -9.06
CA LEU A 42 -23.61 2.97 -8.21
C LEU A 42 -25.07 2.67 -8.55
N VAL A 43 -25.40 2.62 -9.85
CA VAL A 43 -26.76 2.31 -10.31
C VAL A 43 -27.17 0.87 -9.94
N PRO A 44 -26.39 -0.18 -10.28
CA PRO A 44 -26.65 -1.55 -9.82
C PRO A 44 -26.81 -1.69 -8.31
N LEU A 45 -25.90 -1.11 -7.54
CA LEU A 45 -25.85 -1.28 -6.09
C LEU A 45 -27.04 -0.62 -5.41
N VAL A 46 -27.38 0.60 -5.84
CA VAL A 46 -28.59 1.30 -5.36
C VAL A 46 -29.84 0.53 -5.76
N THR A 47 -29.92 0.05 -7.00
CA THR A 47 -31.09 -0.71 -7.47
C THR A 47 -31.33 -1.97 -6.64
N VAL A 48 -30.28 -2.75 -6.35
CA VAL A 48 -30.37 -3.95 -5.50
C VAL A 48 -30.80 -3.58 -4.08
N ALA A 49 -30.20 -2.53 -3.49
CA ALA A 49 -30.57 -2.06 -2.16
C ALA A 49 -32.05 -1.64 -2.09
N PHE A 50 -32.52 -0.87 -3.06
CA PHE A 50 -33.92 -0.43 -3.12
C PHE A 50 -34.89 -1.58 -3.39
N ALA A 51 -34.55 -2.51 -4.28
CA ALA A 51 -35.36 -3.70 -4.52
C ALA A 51 -35.57 -4.48 -3.22
N LEU A 52 -34.51 -4.65 -2.42
CA LEU A 52 -34.59 -5.25 -1.09
C LEU A 52 -35.50 -4.44 -0.15
N PHE A 53 -35.37 -3.10 -0.08
CA PHE A 53 -36.25 -2.30 0.78
C PHE A 53 -37.72 -2.36 0.38
N THR A 54 -38.01 -2.43 -0.92
CA THR A 54 -39.39 -2.56 -1.41
C THR A 54 -39.96 -3.96 -1.20
N ALA A 55 -39.11 -4.99 -1.26
CA ALA A 55 -39.53 -6.37 -1.02
C ALA A 55 -39.88 -6.64 0.44
N PHE A 56 -39.32 -5.86 1.37
CA PHE A 56 -39.45 -6.05 2.81
C PHE A 56 -39.93 -4.75 3.49
N PRO A 57 -41.23 -4.60 3.78
CA PRO A 57 -41.84 -3.37 4.28
C PRO A 57 -41.21 -2.78 5.55
N MET A 58 -40.56 -3.61 6.37
CA MET A 58 -39.84 -3.18 7.57
C MET A 58 -38.67 -2.22 7.30
N PHE A 59 -38.19 -2.11 6.06
CA PHE A 59 -37.07 -1.22 5.68
C PHE A 59 -37.50 0.11 5.05
N ALA A 60 -38.79 0.44 4.99
CA ALA A 60 -39.23 1.74 4.47
C ALA A 60 -38.63 2.91 5.27
N SER A 61 -38.57 2.79 6.60
CA SER A 61 -37.93 3.77 7.49
C SER A 61 -36.39 3.81 7.34
N PHE A 62 -35.78 2.67 6.94
CA PHE A 62 -34.33 2.58 6.71
C PHE A 62 -33.88 3.39 5.50
N GLN A 63 -34.68 3.45 4.43
CA GLN A 63 -34.35 4.26 3.25
C GLN A 63 -34.14 5.73 3.64
N ILE A 64 -34.99 6.27 4.51
CA ILE A 64 -34.90 7.66 4.98
C ILE A 64 -33.67 7.85 5.87
N SER A 65 -33.42 6.95 6.82
CA SER A 65 -32.26 7.02 7.71
C SER A 65 -30.92 6.83 6.97
N LEU A 66 -30.87 5.95 5.97
CA LEU A 66 -29.68 5.75 5.14
C LEU A 66 -29.40 6.99 4.28
N GLN A 67 -30.43 7.61 3.72
CA GLN A 67 -30.28 8.89 3.00
C GLN A 67 -29.74 9.98 3.92
N GLY A 68 -30.25 10.08 5.17
CA GLY A 68 -29.72 10.98 6.19
C GLY A 68 -28.25 10.70 6.53
N PHE A 69 -27.90 9.45 6.85
CA PHE A 69 -26.52 9.08 7.18
C PHE A 69 -25.53 9.37 6.03
N LEU A 70 -25.89 9.01 4.80
CA LEU A 70 -25.07 9.29 3.62
C LEU A 70 -24.94 10.80 3.38
N ALA A 71 -26.01 11.56 3.60
CA ALA A 71 -26.02 13.01 3.50
C ALA A 71 -25.09 13.66 4.53
N ASP A 72 -25.14 13.20 5.78
CA ASP A 72 -24.48 13.88 6.90
C ASP A 72 -23.00 13.51 7.04
N HIS A 73 -22.63 12.29 6.63
CA HIS A 73 -21.30 11.74 6.92
C HIS A 73 -20.40 11.50 5.71
N LEU A 74 -20.98 11.24 4.52
CA LEU A 74 -20.21 10.83 3.34
C LEU A 74 -20.00 11.94 2.31
N MET A 75 -20.83 12.99 2.28
CA MET A 75 -20.76 14.02 1.24
C MET A 75 -21.06 15.42 1.78
N PRO A 76 -20.57 16.50 1.14
CA PRO A 76 -20.93 17.85 1.52
C PRO A 76 -22.40 18.18 1.21
N ALA A 77 -23.09 18.77 2.17
CA ALA A 77 -24.54 19.07 2.16
C ALA A 77 -25.11 19.65 0.85
N GLN A 78 -24.32 20.44 0.12
CA GLN A 78 -24.72 21.14 -1.09
C GLN A 78 -25.09 20.25 -2.30
N PHE A 79 -24.63 18.99 -2.36
CA PHE A 79 -24.94 18.08 -3.48
C PHE A 79 -25.85 16.91 -3.11
N ASN A 80 -26.12 16.73 -1.82
CA ASN A 80 -26.93 15.64 -1.30
C ASN A 80 -28.29 15.58 -2.01
N ILE A 81 -28.99 16.73 -2.04
CA ILE A 81 -30.35 16.83 -2.59
C ILE A 81 -30.40 16.44 -4.07
N GLN A 82 -29.45 16.92 -4.88
CA GLN A 82 -29.43 16.67 -6.32
C GLN A 82 -29.14 15.19 -6.62
N ILE A 83 -28.16 14.58 -5.94
CA ILE A 83 -27.78 13.18 -6.13
C ILE A 83 -28.90 12.25 -5.66
N PHE A 84 -29.46 12.48 -4.47
CA PHE A 84 -30.58 11.68 -3.97
C PHE A 84 -31.82 11.78 -4.84
N LYS A 85 -32.09 12.95 -5.46
CA LYS A 85 -33.16 13.08 -6.44
C LYS A 85 -32.96 12.15 -7.64
N TYR A 86 -31.75 12.10 -8.21
CA TYR A 86 -31.44 11.19 -9.31
C TYR A 86 -31.47 9.72 -8.89
N LEU A 87 -30.96 9.39 -7.70
CA LEU A 87 -31.01 8.02 -7.15
C LEU A 87 -32.46 7.54 -6.97
N ASN A 88 -33.33 8.36 -6.37
CA ASN A 88 -34.75 8.04 -6.19
C ASN A 88 -35.49 7.93 -7.53
N GLN A 89 -35.17 8.79 -8.50
CA GLN A 89 -35.76 8.75 -9.84
C GLN A 89 -35.34 7.50 -10.64
N PHE A 90 -34.12 7.01 -10.43
CA PHE A 90 -33.69 5.74 -11.02
C PHE A 90 -34.31 4.53 -10.31
N ALA A 91 -34.37 4.56 -8.98
CA ALA A 91 -35.00 3.50 -8.20
C ALA A 91 -36.48 3.32 -8.54
N SER A 92 -37.21 4.40 -8.83
CA SER A 92 -38.60 4.29 -9.29
C SER A 92 -38.73 3.62 -10.65
N LYS A 93 -37.76 3.82 -11.56
CA LYS A 93 -37.67 3.10 -12.83
C LYS A 93 -37.22 1.64 -12.68
N ALA A 94 -36.48 1.33 -11.61
CA ALA A 94 -36.03 -0.02 -11.33
C ALA A 94 -37.17 -1.01 -10.98
N LYS A 95 -38.34 -0.52 -10.56
CA LYS A 95 -39.53 -1.37 -10.34
C LYS A 95 -40.03 -2.07 -11.62
N GLY A 96 -39.63 -1.58 -12.80
CA GLY A 96 -39.95 -2.19 -14.10
C GLY A 96 -38.85 -3.09 -14.68
N LEU A 97 -37.78 -3.38 -13.92
CA LEU A 97 -36.68 -4.21 -14.44
C LEU A 97 -37.12 -5.67 -14.63
N THR A 98 -36.75 -6.25 -15.76
CA THR A 98 -36.90 -7.69 -16.02
C THR A 98 -35.91 -8.50 -15.17
N THR A 99 -36.19 -9.78 -14.92
CA THR A 99 -35.29 -10.70 -14.21
C THR A 99 -33.88 -10.73 -14.81
N ALA A 100 -33.77 -10.61 -16.14
CA ALA A 100 -32.49 -10.53 -16.83
C ALA A 100 -31.68 -9.29 -16.45
N GLY A 101 -32.34 -8.13 -16.31
CA GLY A 101 -31.66 -6.91 -15.87
C GLY A 101 -31.18 -7.02 -14.43
N LEU A 102 -31.95 -7.65 -13.53
CA LEU A 102 -31.53 -7.86 -12.14
C LEU A 102 -30.26 -8.72 -12.06
N ILE A 103 -30.16 -9.78 -12.86
CA ILE A 103 -28.96 -10.64 -12.94
C ILE A 103 -27.74 -9.81 -13.37
N VAL A 104 -27.87 -8.98 -14.41
CA VAL A 104 -26.78 -8.12 -14.89
C VAL A 104 -26.32 -7.18 -13.78
N LEU A 105 -27.25 -6.54 -13.05
CA LEU A 105 -26.89 -5.63 -11.96
C LEU A 105 -26.15 -6.34 -10.81
N VAL A 106 -26.57 -7.56 -10.44
CA VAL A 106 -25.88 -8.35 -9.42
C VAL A 106 -24.46 -8.71 -9.89
N VAL A 107 -24.31 -9.17 -11.13
CA VAL A 107 -22.99 -9.50 -11.71
C VAL A 107 -22.07 -8.28 -11.73
N THR A 108 -22.56 -7.12 -12.18
CA THR A 108 -21.78 -5.86 -12.19
C THR A 108 -21.36 -5.44 -10.78
N SER A 109 -22.24 -5.60 -9.79
CA SER A 109 -21.93 -5.27 -8.39
C SER A 109 -20.83 -6.18 -7.83
N VAL A 110 -20.90 -7.49 -8.12
CA VAL A 110 -19.88 -8.46 -7.72
C VAL A 110 -18.53 -8.17 -8.40
N MET A 111 -18.52 -7.88 -9.70
CA MET A 111 -17.31 -7.49 -10.43
C MET A 111 -16.68 -6.23 -9.85
N THR A 112 -17.48 -5.24 -9.47
CA THR A 112 -16.99 -4.00 -8.84
C THR A 112 -16.31 -4.29 -7.52
N MET A 113 -16.93 -5.12 -6.68
CA MET A 113 -16.35 -5.51 -5.40
C MET A 113 -15.03 -6.28 -5.58
N MET A 114 -14.92 -7.11 -6.63
CA MET A 114 -13.66 -7.77 -6.99
C MET A 114 -12.56 -6.78 -7.36
N THR A 115 -12.88 -5.71 -8.08
CA THR A 115 -11.93 -4.64 -8.42
C THR A 115 -11.44 -3.94 -7.15
N ILE A 116 -12.35 -3.64 -6.22
CA ILE A 116 -12.01 -3.06 -4.91
C ILE A 116 -11.10 -4.00 -4.12
N GLU A 117 -11.44 -5.28 -3.97
CA GLU A 117 -10.57 -6.23 -3.24
C GLU A 117 -9.20 -6.36 -3.90
N SER A 118 -9.14 -6.37 -5.22
CA SER A 118 -7.89 -6.48 -5.96
C SER A 118 -6.98 -5.26 -5.75
N ALA A 119 -7.55 -4.05 -5.68
CA ALA A 119 -6.80 -2.84 -5.35
C ALA A 119 -6.18 -2.90 -3.94
N PHE A 120 -6.89 -3.44 -2.95
CA PHE A 120 -6.36 -3.60 -1.60
C PHE A 120 -5.34 -4.75 -1.55
N ASN A 121 -5.60 -5.87 -2.22
CA ASN A 121 -4.64 -6.97 -2.33
C ASN A 121 -3.31 -6.54 -2.96
N LEU A 122 -3.34 -5.60 -3.92
CA LEU A 122 -2.14 -4.99 -4.50
C LEU A 122 -1.30 -4.26 -3.45
N ILE A 123 -1.93 -3.41 -2.62
CA ILE A 123 -1.25 -2.66 -1.55
C ILE A 123 -0.56 -3.59 -0.55
N TRP A 124 -1.26 -4.66 -0.13
CA TRP A 124 -0.73 -5.66 0.79
C TRP A 124 0.15 -6.74 0.11
N ARG A 125 0.38 -6.64 -1.21
CA ARG A 125 1.18 -7.58 -2.02
C ARG A 125 0.75 -9.04 -1.82
N VAL A 126 -0.56 -9.27 -1.74
CA VAL A 126 -1.15 -10.58 -1.49
C VAL A 126 -0.91 -11.49 -2.70
N ARG A 127 -0.24 -12.62 -2.47
CA ARG A 127 0.18 -13.55 -3.53
C ARG A 127 -0.91 -14.49 -4.02
N LYS A 128 -1.92 -14.77 -3.19
CA LYS A 128 -3.05 -15.64 -3.55
C LYS A 128 -4.37 -14.91 -3.26
N PRO A 129 -5.10 -14.49 -4.30
CA PRO A 129 -6.45 -13.97 -4.12
C PRO A 129 -7.38 -15.05 -3.56
N ARG A 130 -8.49 -14.65 -2.92
CA ARG A 130 -9.55 -15.59 -2.55
C ARG A 130 -10.10 -16.27 -3.81
N PRO A 131 -10.41 -17.58 -3.77
CA PRO A 131 -11.01 -18.26 -4.90
C PRO A 131 -12.35 -17.61 -5.29
N PHE A 132 -12.62 -17.55 -6.60
CA PHE A 132 -13.73 -16.78 -7.18
C PHE A 132 -15.08 -17.07 -6.50
N ALA A 133 -15.40 -18.35 -6.26
CA ALA A 133 -16.66 -18.76 -5.62
C ALA A 133 -16.81 -18.21 -4.19
N GLN A 134 -15.75 -18.22 -3.38
CA GLN A 134 -15.80 -17.67 -2.02
C GLN A 134 -15.98 -16.15 -2.02
N ARG A 135 -15.37 -15.45 -2.99
CA ARG A 135 -15.58 -14.02 -3.18
C ARG A 135 -17.03 -13.70 -3.54
N VAL A 136 -17.59 -14.41 -4.52
CA VAL A 136 -18.97 -14.24 -4.94
C VAL A 136 -19.92 -14.46 -3.76
N LEU A 137 -19.76 -15.54 -2.98
CA LEU A 137 -20.60 -15.78 -1.81
C LEU A 137 -20.44 -14.72 -0.72
N ALA A 138 -19.20 -14.34 -0.38
CA ALA A 138 -18.95 -13.34 0.66
C ALA A 138 -19.51 -11.96 0.27
N TYR A 139 -19.38 -11.58 -1.00
CA TYR A 139 -19.92 -10.31 -1.50
C TYR A 139 -21.42 -10.35 -1.69
N TRP A 140 -21.98 -11.48 -2.12
CA TRP A 140 -23.42 -11.67 -2.19
C TRP A 140 -24.05 -11.57 -0.80
N ALA A 141 -23.42 -12.20 0.20
CA ALA A 141 -23.80 -12.03 1.60
C ALA A 141 -23.67 -10.58 2.04
N LEU A 142 -22.57 -9.88 1.72
CA LEU A 142 -22.41 -8.47 2.10
C LEU A 142 -23.44 -7.55 1.44
N ILE A 143 -23.78 -7.76 0.17
CA ILE A 143 -24.76 -6.94 -0.57
C ILE A 143 -26.19 -7.21 -0.08
N THR A 144 -26.52 -8.43 0.33
CA THR A 144 -27.87 -8.83 0.77
C THR A 144 -28.06 -8.66 2.28
N LEU A 145 -27.18 -9.27 3.09
CA LEU A 145 -27.22 -9.20 4.54
C LEU A 145 -26.67 -7.87 5.07
N GLY A 146 -25.77 -7.18 4.36
CA GLY A 146 -25.20 -5.92 4.83
C GLY A 146 -26.28 -4.86 5.11
N PRO A 147 -27.10 -4.47 4.12
CA PRO A 147 -28.21 -3.55 4.33
C PRO A 147 -29.24 -4.07 5.35
N LEU A 148 -29.50 -5.37 5.38
CA LEU A 148 -30.41 -6.01 6.34
C LEU A 148 -29.92 -5.81 7.78
N LEU A 149 -28.66 -6.17 8.06
CA LEU A 149 -28.02 -6.03 9.37
C LEU A 149 -27.86 -4.56 9.77
N PHE A 150 -27.53 -3.69 8.82
CA PHE A 150 -27.47 -2.24 9.05
C PHE A 150 -28.85 -1.68 9.39
N GLY A 151 -29.89 -2.13 8.70
CA GLY A 151 -31.27 -1.72 8.94
C GLY A 151 -31.79 -2.17 10.30
N VAL A 152 -31.51 -3.40 10.69
CA VAL A 152 -31.82 -3.91 12.03
C VAL A 152 -31.04 -3.12 13.09
N SER A 153 -29.74 -2.91 12.90
CA SER A 153 -28.88 -2.16 13.83
C SER A 153 -29.36 -0.72 14.03
N LEU A 154 -29.72 -0.01 12.96
CA LEU A 154 -30.27 1.34 13.02
C LEU A 154 -31.67 1.38 13.63
N SER A 155 -32.51 0.38 13.38
CA SER A 155 -33.85 0.30 13.99
C SER A 155 -33.75 0.13 15.50
N ILE A 156 -32.85 -0.75 15.96
CA ILE A 156 -32.55 -0.93 17.39
C ILE A 156 -31.96 0.37 17.96
N SER A 157 -31.00 0.98 17.28
CA SER A 157 -30.36 2.22 17.74
C SER A 157 -31.35 3.39 17.83
N SER A 158 -32.25 3.54 16.85
CA SER A 158 -33.30 4.56 16.84
C SER A 158 -34.34 4.33 17.94
N TYR A 159 -34.73 3.08 18.18
CA TYR A 159 -35.61 2.71 19.29
C TYR A 159 -34.97 3.03 20.65
N LEU A 160 -33.71 2.65 20.85
CA LEU A 160 -32.94 2.93 22.08
C LEU A 160 -32.70 4.44 22.26
N PHE A 161 -32.43 5.17 21.19
CA PHE A 161 -32.22 6.62 21.22
C PHE A 161 -33.51 7.36 21.56
N THR A 162 -34.63 6.99 20.93
CA THR A 162 -35.96 7.58 21.20
C THR A 162 -36.40 7.29 22.65
N GLN A 163 -36.14 6.08 23.15
CA GLN A 163 -36.41 5.72 24.54
C GLN A 163 -35.51 6.49 25.52
N SER A 164 -34.24 6.71 25.18
CA SER A 164 -33.28 7.47 26.02
C SER A 164 -33.64 8.96 26.09
N LEU A 165 -34.15 9.55 25.00
CA LEU A 165 -34.72 10.90 25.00
C LEU A 165 -36.05 10.96 25.77
N ALA A 166 -36.86 9.90 25.75
CA ALA A 166 -38.10 9.84 26.52
C ALA A 166 -37.86 9.77 28.05
N PHE A 167 -36.73 9.18 28.49
CA PHE A 167 -36.33 9.13 29.90
C PHE A 167 -35.62 10.39 30.40
N THR A 168 -34.99 11.15 29.49
CA THR A 168 -34.35 12.43 29.84
C THR A 168 -35.25 13.56 29.36
N GLY A 169 -36.18 14.00 30.22
CA GLY A 169 -37.13 15.10 29.94
C GLY A 169 -36.51 16.49 29.74
N ALA A 170 -35.32 16.59 29.15
CA ALA A 170 -34.61 17.81 28.86
C ALA A 170 -34.72 18.14 27.37
N GLY A 171 -35.26 19.32 27.06
CA GLY A 171 -35.28 19.89 25.72
C GLY A 171 -33.90 20.06 25.09
N PRO A 172 -33.84 20.47 23.80
CA PRO A 172 -32.65 20.36 22.98
C PRO A 172 -31.57 21.36 23.42
N SER A 173 -30.63 20.92 24.25
CA SER A 173 -29.32 21.57 24.38
C SER A 173 -28.49 21.20 23.14
N THR A 174 -28.84 21.83 22.01
CA THR A 174 -28.28 21.56 20.68
C THR A 174 -26.75 21.59 20.67
N SER A 175 -26.11 22.46 21.46
CA SER A 175 -24.65 22.61 21.41
C SER A 175 -23.86 21.44 22.00
N ILE A 176 -24.24 20.88 23.16
CA ILE A 176 -23.47 19.78 23.77
C ILE A 176 -23.66 18.49 22.96
N VAL A 177 -24.88 18.24 22.49
CA VAL A 177 -25.20 17.08 21.67
C VAL A 177 -24.51 17.16 20.30
N GLU A 178 -24.46 18.33 19.66
CA GLU A 178 -23.72 18.54 18.41
C GLU A 178 -22.21 18.35 18.60
N TRP A 179 -21.63 18.85 19.69
CA TRP A 179 -20.22 18.62 20.01
C TRP A 179 -19.93 17.15 20.32
N LEU A 180 -20.82 16.45 21.03
CA LEU A 180 -20.69 15.02 21.31
C LEU A 180 -20.81 14.18 20.02
N LEU A 181 -21.75 14.52 19.12
CA LEU A 181 -21.90 13.86 17.82
C LEU A 181 -20.71 14.13 16.91
N ALA A 182 -20.19 15.36 16.88
CA ALA A 182 -18.98 15.70 16.12
C ALA A 182 -17.76 14.94 16.66
N LEU A 183 -17.66 14.78 17.99
CA LEU A 183 -16.62 14.00 18.64
C LEU A 183 -16.79 12.49 18.43
N ALA A 184 -18.02 12.00 18.22
CA ALA A 184 -18.32 10.61 17.89
C ALA A 184 -18.09 10.27 16.40
N SER A 185 -18.17 11.25 15.50
CA SER A 185 -17.97 11.04 14.05
C SER A 185 -16.55 10.57 13.71
N LEU A 186 -15.53 11.10 14.40
CA LEU A 186 -14.13 10.72 14.13
C LEU A 186 -13.83 9.28 14.57
N PRO A 187 -14.13 8.82 15.80
CA PRO A 187 -13.99 7.41 16.17
C PRO A 187 -14.73 6.47 15.22
N LEU A 188 -15.90 6.87 14.73
CA LEU A 188 -16.69 6.06 13.80
C LEU A 188 -16.04 5.97 12.42
N THR A 189 -15.49 7.06 11.89
CA THR A 189 -14.73 7.02 10.63
C THR A 189 -13.41 6.26 10.79
N VAL A 190 -12.72 6.38 11.92
CA VAL A 190 -11.54 5.57 12.25
C VAL A 190 -11.90 4.09 12.26
N LEU A 191 -13.00 3.72 12.93
CA LEU A 191 -13.47 2.35 12.97
C LEU A 191 -13.82 1.85 11.57
N ALA A 192 -14.53 2.64 10.76
CA ALA A 192 -14.90 2.28 9.40
C ALA A 192 -13.67 1.98 8.52
N PHE A 193 -12.66 2.86 8.51
CA PHE A 193 -11.43 2.61 7.78
C PHE A 193 -10.63 1.44 8.36
N THR A 194 -10.60 1.27 9.68
CA THR A 194 -9.94 0.14 10.33
C THR A 194 -10.55 -1.19 9.88
N LEU A 195 -11.88 -1.30 9.89
CA LEU A 195 -12.60 -2.48 9.43
C LEU A 195 -12.34 -2.73 7.93
N LEU A 196 -12.35 -1.67 7.12
CA LEU A 196 -11.98 -1.75 5.70
C LEU A 196 -10.58 -2.36 5.53
N TYR A 197 -9.60 -1.94 6.33
CA TYR A 197 -8.22 -2.45 6.25
C TYR A 197 -8.02 -3.84 6.83
N VAL A 198 -8.91 -4.30 7.73
CA VAL A 198 -8.84 -5.65 8.31
C VAL A 198 -9.53 -6.68 7.40
N TYR A 199 -10.70 -6.36 6.85
CA TYR A 199 -11.56 -7.35 6.21
C TYR A 199 -11.41 -7.43 4.69
N LEU A 200 -11.06 -6.31 4.05
CA LEU A 200 -10.97 -6.23 2.60
C LEU A 200 -9.73 -6.93 2.01
N PRO A 201 -8.50 -6.74 2.54
CA PRO A 201 -7.36 -7.47 2.01
C PRO A 201 -7.41 -8.95 2.40
N ASN A 202 -6.99 -9.83 1.49
CA ASN A 202 -6.91 -11.27 1.74
C ASN A 202 -5.61 -11.67 2.47
N CYS A 203 -5.31 -11.00 3.58
CA CYS A 203 -4.17 -11.31 4.44
C CYS A 203 -4.48 -10.97 5.90
N THR A 204 -3.70 -11.53 6.82
CA THR A 204 -3.81 -11.20 8.25
C THR A 204 -3.19 -9.83 8.52
N VAL A 205 -4.03 -8.83 8.77
CA VAL A 205 -3.59 -7.49 9.18
C VAL A 205 -3.69 -7.38 10.69
N ALA A 206 -2.60 -6.97 11.35
CA ALA A 206 -2.64 -6.73 12.78
C ALA A 206 -3.55 -5.52 13.08
N TRP A 207 -4.49 -5.69 14.00
CA TRP A 207 -5.47 -4.66 14.38
C TRP A 207 -4.82 -3.31 14.72
N ARG A 208 -3.66 -3.33 15.39
CA ARG A 208 -2.92 -2.10 15.74
C ARG A 208 -2.45 -1.33 14.51
N ASP A 209 -2.02 -2.03 13.46
CA ASP A 209 -1.52 -1.41 12.23
C ASP A 209 -2.68 -0.87 11.39
N ALA A 210 -3.81 -1.61 11.38
CA ALA A 210 -5.05 -1.14 10.76
C ALA A 210 -5.61 0.10 11.46
N VAL A 211 -5.57 0.19 12.80
CA VAL A 211 -6.04 1.37 13.54
C VAL A 211 -5.19 2.60 13.25
N ILE A 212 -3.86 2.46 13.14
CA ILE A 212 -2.98 3.60 12.82
C ILE A 212 -3.25 4.12 11.40
N GLY A 213 -3.37 3.22 10.41
CA GLY A 213 -3.75 3.61 9.05
C GLY A 213 -5.18 4.17 8.99
N GLY A 214 -6.11 3.60 9.75
CA GLY A 214 -7.50 4.05 9.87
C GLY A 214 -7.61 5.45 10.47
N LEU A 215 -6.80 5.75 11.48
CA LEU A 215 -6.69 7.08 12.07
C LEU A 215 -6.17 8.10 11.05
N PHE A 216 -5.11 7.74 10.32
CA PHE A 216 -4.57 8.60 9.26
C PHE A 216 -5.63 8.90 8.19
N ALA A 217 -6.32 7.87 7.68
CA ALA A 217 -7.36 8.03 6.67
C ALA A 217 -8.55 8.84 7.19
N ALA A 218 -9.00 8.59 8.41
CA ALA A 218 -10.11 9.32 9.01
C ALA A 218 -9.80 10.82 9.14
N VAL A 219 -8.61 11.18 9.64
CA VAL A 219 -8.19 12.58 9.74
C VAL A 219 -8.11 13.23 8.35
N ALA A 220 -7.48 12.56 7.39
CA ALA A 220 -7.39 13.05 6.02
C ALA A 220 -8.79 13.20 5.38
N PHE A 221 -9.71 12.26 5.64
CA PHE A 221 -11.08 12.28 5.12
C PHE A 221 -11.91 13.42 5.72
N GLU A 222 -11.79 13.68 7.03
CA GLU A 222 -12.45 14.82 7.67
C GLU A 222 -11.91 16.16 7.16
N LEU A 223 -10.59 16.27 6.96
CA LEU A 223 -9.98 17.44 6.33
C LEU A 223 -10.45 17.62 4.88
N ALA A 224 -10.54 16.53 4.13
CA ALA A 224 -11.04 16.54 2.76
C ALA A 224 -12.51 16.96 2.68
N LYS A 225 -13.39 16.49 3.57
CA LYS A 225 -14.80 16.93 3.65
C LYS A 225 -14.89 18.45 3.82
N ARG A 226 -14.12 19.01 4.76
CA ARG A 226 -14.08 20.45 5.02
C ARG A 226 -13.51 21.22 3.83
N GLY A 227 -12.38 20.79 3.30
CA GLY A 227 -11.70 21.42 2.18
C GLY A 227 -12.53 21.39 0.89
N PHE A 228 -13.15 20.26 0.58
CA PHE A 228 -14.02 20.10 -0.57
C PHE A 228 -15.33 20.89 -0.39
N GLY A 229 -15.92 20.88 0.82
CA GLY A 229 -17.05 21.73 1.16
C GLY A 229 -16.76 23.21 0.90
N TYR A 230 -15.59 23.69 1.33
CA TYR A 230 -15.12 25.04 1.08
C TYR A 230 -14.85 25.33 -0.41
N TYR A 231 -14.19 24.42 -1.12
CA TYR A 231 -13.88 24.54 -2.56
C TYR A 231 -15.14 24.80 -3.38
N VAL A 232 -16.18 23.99 -3.17
CA VAL A 232 -17.44 24.11 -3.91
C VAL A 232 -18.17 25.41 -3.57
N ARG A 233 -18.17 25.84 -2.30
CA ARG A 233 -18.83 27.09 -1.89
C ARG A 233 -18.19 28.33 -2.50
N ARG A 234 -16.86 28.33 -2.70
CA ARG A 234 -16.11 29.48 -3.24
C ARG A 234 -15.97 29.50 -4.75
N ILE A 235 -16.20 28.40 -5.45
CA ILE A 235 -16.08 28.33 -6.92
C ILE A 235 -17.44 28.02 -7.57
N PRO A 236 -18.42 28.95 -7.52
CA PRO A 236 -19.67 28.83 -8.25
C PRO A 236 -19.47 28.94 -9.78
N THR A 237 -18.28 29.33 -10.25
CA THR A 237 -17.95 29.44 -11.68
C THR A 237 -18.19 28.13 -12.43
N TYR A 238 -17.90 26.98 -11.81
CA TYR A 238 -18.17 25.68 -12.43
C TYR A 238 -19.67 25.42 -12.63
N THR A 239 -20.50 25.78 -11.64
CA THR A 239 -21.96 25.71 -11.78
C THR A 239 -22.52 26.78 -12.71
N ALA A 240 -21.86 27.94 -12.83
CA ALA A 240 -22.28 29.03 -13.71
C ALA A 240 -22.04 28.72 -15.19
N VAL A 241 -20.95 28.00 -15.52
CA VAL A 241 -20.61 27.62 -16.90
C VAL A 241 -21.33 26.35 -17.34
N TYR A 242 -21.40 25.33 -16.47
CA TYR A 242 -21.90 24.00 -16.82
C TYR A 242 -23.32 23.69 -16.28
N GLY A 243 -23.91 24.57 -15.47
CA GLY A 243 -25.26 24.37 -14.92
C GLY A 243 -25.39 23.04 -14.16
N ALA A 244 -26.48 22.32 -14.41
CA ALA A 244 -26.74 21.02 -13.79
C ALA A 244 -25.68 19.94 -14.11
N PHE A 245 -24.94 20.08 -15.22
CA PHE A 245 -23.88 19.14 -15.57
C PHE A 245 -22.69 19.19 -14.60
N ALA A 246 -22.47 20.33 -13.92
CA ALA A 246 -21.38 20.50 -12.95
C ALA A 246 -21.43 19.49 -11.78
N ALA A 247 -22.62 18.97 -11.45
CA ALA A 247 -22.79 17.99 -10.37
C ALA A 247 -21.99 16.70 -10.63
N LEU A 248 -21.90 16.24 -11.88
CA LEU A 248 -21.26 14.96 -12.21
C LEU A 248 -19.73 15.00 -12.07
N PRO A 249 -18.98 15.95 -12.69
CA PRO A 249 -17.54 16.06 -12.48
C PRO A 249 -17.15 16.33 -11.03
N VAL A 250 -17.94 17.12 -10.31
CA VAL A 250 -17.69 17.43 -8.90
C VAL A 250 -17.90 16.18 -8.03
N PHE A 251 -18.96 15.41 -8.28
CA PHE A 251 -19.17 14.12 -7.62
C PHE A 251 -18.04 13.12 -7.92
N LEU A 252 -17.61 13.02 -9.19
CA LEU A 252 -16.46 12.21 -9.60
C LEU A 252 -15.20 12.58 -8.81
N LEU A 253 -14.91 13.87 -8.70
CA LEU A 253 -13.76 14.37 -7.94
C LEU A 253 -13.87 14.01 -6.45
N TRP A 254 -15.07 14.06 -5.89
CA TRP A 254 -15.32 13.66 -4.49
C TRP A 254 -15.05 12.16 -4.26
N VAL A 255 -15.58 11.31 -5.15
CA VAL A 255 -15.37 9.86 -5.08
C VAL A 255 -13.88 9.53 -5.28
N TYR A 256 -13.21 10.22 -6.21
CA TYR A 256 -11.77 10.11 -6.41
C TYR A 256 -10.97 10.45 -5.16
N LEU A 257 -11.27 11.60 -4.54
CA LEU A 257 -10.59 12.02 -3.33
C LEU A 257 -10.83 11.04 -2.17
N SER A 258 -12.05 10.50 -2.07
CA SER A 258 -12.41 9.49 -1.07
C SER A 258 -11.60 8.20 -1.24
N TRP A 259 -11.52 7.67 -2.47
CA TRP A 259 -10.72 6.49 -2.77
C TRP A 259 -9.22 6.75 -2.59
N PHE A 260 -8.74 7.91 -3.02
CA PHE A 260 -7.34 8.28 -2.86
C PHE A 260 -6.92 8.29 -1.38
N ILE A 261 -7.75 8.88 -0.51
CA ILE A 261 -7.51 8.88 0.94
C ILE A 261 -7.59 7.47 1.53
N ALA A 262 -8.59 6.69 1.12
CA ALA A 262 -8.75 5.31 1.58
C ALA A 262 -7.52 4.45 1.24
N LEU A 263 -6.99 4.57 0.01
CA LEU A 263 -5.81 3.84 -0.44
C LEU A 263 -4.51 4.36 0.21
N LEU A 264 -4.40 5.66 0.47
CA LEU A 264 -3.26 6.20 1.22
C LEU A 264 -3.22 5.67 2.66
N GLY A 265 -4.35 5.62 3.36
CA GLY A 265 -4.39 5.03 4.70
C GLY A 265 -4.12 3.53 4.70
N ALA A 266 -4.58 2.80 3.68
CA ALA A 266 -4.24 1.40 3.47
C ALA A 266 -2.72 1.20 3.27
N MET A 267 -2.08 2.10 2.54
CA MET A 267 -0.62 2.10 2.35
C MET A 267 0.11 2.30 3.67
N VAL A 268 -0.31 3.27 4.49
CA VAL A 268 0.24 3.48 5.84
C VAL A 268 0.07 2.23 6.69
N ALA A 269 -1.12 1.63 6.72
CA ALA A 269 -1.38 0.39 7.46
C ALA A 269 -0.46 -0.77 7.00
N SER A 270 -0.27 -0.93 5.70
CA SER A 270 0.57 -1.99 5.13
C SER A 270 2.08 -1.77 5.31
N ALA A 271 2.52 -0.52 5.52
CA ALA A 271 3.93 -0.17 5.71
C ALA A 271 4.44 -0.45 7.13
N LEU A 272 3.57 -0.32 8.14
CA LEU A 272 3.92 -0.42 9.55
C LEU A 272 4.58 -1.74 9.97
N PRO A 273 4.11 -2.93 9.52
CA PRO A 273 4.78 -4.19 9.84
C PRO A 273 6.23 -4.21 9.36
N ALA A 274 6.48 -3.66 8.17
CA ALA A 274 7.78 -3.71 7.52
C ALA A 274 8.79 -2.72 8.17
N ILE A 275 8.30 -1.59 8.67
CA ILE A 275 9.07 -0.66 9.53
C ILE A 275 9.40 -1.32 10.89
N ARG A 276 8.44 -2.02 11.51
CA ARG A 276 8.62 -2.67 12.82
C ARG A 276 9.65 -3.79 12.80
N VAL A 277 9.77 -4.50 11.68
CA VAL A 277 10.75 -5.58 11.47
C VAL A 277 12.13 -5.04 11.05
N GLY A 278 12.26 -3.72 10.84
CA GLY A 278 13.56 -3.10 10.52
C GLY A 278 14.05 -3.37 9.10
N GLN A 279 13.19 -3.81 8.17
CA GLN A 279 13.57 -4.07 6.77
C GLN A 279 13.99 -2.79 6.00
N PHE A 280 13.84 -1.60 6.58
CA PHE A 280 14.09 -0.31 5.93
C PHE A 280 15.17 0.57 6.60
N HIS A 281 15.89 0.04 7.61
CA HIS A 281 17.01 0.75 8.24
C HIS A 281 18.36 0.22 7.75
N ARG A 282 18.59 0.24 6.43
CA ARG A 282 19.91 -0.04 5.89
C ARG A 282 20.73 1.25 5.84
N ILE A 283 21.94 1.20 6.39
CA ILE A 283 22.93 2.26 6.21
C ILE A 283 23.48 2.11 4.80
N HIS A 284 23.18 3.07 3.92
CA HIS A 284 23.79 3.13 2.60
C HIS A 284 25.18 3.77 2.74
N TYR A 285 26.21 3.11 2.21
CA TYR A 285 27.60 3.59 2.23
C TYR A 285 28.27 3.27 0.89
N PRO A 286 29.31 3.99 0.47
CA PRO A 286 30.04 3.68 -0.76
C PRO A 286 30.50 2.21 -0.77
N GLY A 287 30.02 1.42 -1.73
CA GLY A 287 30.28 -0.03 -1.82
C GLY A 287 29.20 -0.94 -1.22
N SER A 288 28.11 -0.40 -0.65
CA SER A 288 27.00 -1.20 -0.15
C SER A 288 26.33 -2.06 -1.23
N ASP A 289 26.31 -1.59 -2.48
CA ASP A 289 25.73 -2.31 -3.61
C ASP A 289 26.61 -3.51 -4.03
N LEU A 290 27.93 -3.40 -3.90
CA LEU A 290 28.85 -4.53 -4.12
C LEU A 290 28.57 -5.67 -3.13
N LEU A 291 28.40 -5.33 -1.86
CA LEU A 291 28.08 -6.32 -0.83
C LEU A 291 26.72 -7.00 -1.09
N ASP A 292 25.72 -6.22 -1.49
CA ASP A 292 24.40 -6.77 -1.83
C ASP A 292 24.46 -7.72 -3.01
N VAL A 293 25.18 -7.35 -4.07
CA VAL A 293 25.34 -8.22 -5.24
C VAL A 293 26.08 -9.49 -4.88
N LEU A 294 27.14 -9.41 -4.06
CA LEU A 294 27.85 -10.59 -3.56
C LEU A 294 26.91 -11.51 -2.77
N GLU A 295 26.14 -10.98 -1.84
CA GLU A 295 25.16 -11.77 -1.06
C GLU A 295 24.07 -12.35 -1.97
N LEU A 296 23.54 -11.57 -2.91
CA LEU A 296 22.53 -12.00 -3.88
C LEU A 296 23.04 -13.18 -4.72
N LEU A 297 24.23 -13.03 -5.32
CA LEU A 297 24.85 -14.05 -6.16
C LEU A 297 25.21 -15.30 -5.34
N ALA A 298 25.71 -15.12 -4.11
CA ALA A 298 25.98 -16.23 -3.19
C ALA A 298 24.69 -17.03 -2.89
N ARG A 299 23.59 -16.35 -2.58
CA ARG A 299 22.29 -16.99 -2.34
C ARG A 299 21.77 -17.74 -3.56
N LEU A 300 21.92 -17.15 -4.75
CA LEU A 300 21.52 -17.82 -6.00
C LEU A 300 22.43 -19.01 -6.31
N ALA A 301 23.74 -18.92 -6.06
CA ALA A 301 24.69 -20.03 -6.21
C ALA A 301 24.36 -21.19 -5.27
N GLU A 302 24.04 -20.90 -4.00
CA GLU A 302 23.58 -21.90 -3.04
C GLU A 302 22.25 -22.54 -3.46
N ALA A 303 21.30 -21.73 -3.95
CA ALA A 303 20.03 -22.25 -4.45
C ALA A 303 20.23 -23.19 -5.64
N ARG A 304 21.11 -22.82 -6.58
CA ARG A 304 21.50 -23.65 -7.73
C ARG A 304 22.14 -24.96 -7.28
N ALA A 305 23.12 -24.90 -6.36
CA ALA A 305 23.78 -26.09 -5.83
C ALA A 305 22.82 -27.03 -5.08
N ALA A 306 21.80 -26.48 -4.41
CA ALA A 306 20.76 -27.24 -3.73
C ALA A 306 19.61 -27.71 -4.66
N GLY A 307 19.71 -27.51 -5.98
CA GLY A 307 18.67 -27.89 -6.94
C GLY A 307 17.35 -27.11 -6.82
N LYS A 308 17.38 -25.90 -6.24
CA LYS A 308 16.19 -25.04 -6.07
C LYS A 308 15.95 -24.15 -7.28
N HIS A 309 14.69 -23.81 -7.51
CA HIS A 309 14.20 -23.02 -8.65
C HIS A 309 14.44 -21.49 -8.52
N GLY A 310 15.52 -21.07 -7.87
CA GLY A 310 15.82 -19.65 -7.65
C GLY A 310 14.89 -18.92 -6.66
N TYR A 311 14.99 -17.60 -6.63
CA TYR A 311 14.23 -16.72 -5.72
C TYR A 311 13.48 -15.63 -6.47
N THR A 312 12.33 -15.20 -5.94
CA THR A 312 11.64 -14.00 -6.46
C THR A 312 12.36 -12.72 -6.01
N ALA A 313 12.21 -11.62 -6.75
CA ALA A 313 12.75 -10.32 -6.36
C ALA A 313 12.37 -9.94 -4.91
N MET A 314 11.11 -10.18 -4.53
CA MET A 314 10.64 -9.93 -3.16
C MET A 314 11.32 -10.80 -2.12
N ARG A 315 11.64 -12.06 -2.43
CA ARG A 315 12.34 -12.94 -1.50
C ARG A 315 13.81 -12.53 -1.37
N LEU A 316 14.45 -12.12 -2.46
CA LEU A 316 15.81 -11.57 -2.45
C LEU A 316 15.86 -10.28 -1.63
N ALA A 317 14.99 -9.31 -1.90
CA ALA A 317 14.90 -8.07 -1.11
C ALA A 317 14.77 -8.35 0.40
N ALA A 318 13.92 -9.30 0.77
CA ALA A 318 13.73 -9.70 2.16
C ALA A 318 14.97 -10.39 2.78
N LEU A 319 15.70 -11.20 2.00
CA LEU A 319 16.93 -11.88 2.45
C LEU A 319 18.07 -10.89 2.64
N LEU A 320 18.24 -9.97 1.68
CA LEU A 320 19.26 -8.92 1.70
C LEU A 320 18.92 -7.78 2.69
N ARG A 321 17.69 -7.75 3.20
CA ARG A 321 17.16 -6.64 4.02
C ARG A 321 17.31 -5.29 3.29
N CYS A 322 17.06 -5.29 1.99
CA CYS A 322 17.03 -4.10 1.15
C CYS A 322 15.60 -3.84 0.64
N ASP A 323 15.36 -2.60 0.21
CA ASP A 323 14.12 -2.19 -0.41
C ASP A 323 13.95 -2.82 -1.80
N MET A 324 12.72 -2.82 -2.31
CA MET A 324 12.41 -3.46 -3.60
C MET A 324 13.07 -2.73 -4.77
N GLU A 325 13.19 -1.41 -4.70
CA GLU A 325 13.79 -0.59 -5.76
C GLU A 325 15.28 -0.91 -5.91
N THR A 326 16.02 -0.97 -4.79
CA THR A 326 17.41 -1.43 -4.77
C THR A 326 17.54 -2.86 -5.29
N ALA A 327 16.71 -3.78 -4.82
CA ALA A 327 16.75 -5.17 -5.29
C ALA A 327 16.49 -5.27 -6.81
N GLN A 328 15.50 -4.55 -7.34
CA GLN A 328 15.20 -4.53 -8.77
C GLN A 328 16.33 -3.88 -9.59
N ARG A 329 16.86 -2.74 -9.13
CA ARG A 329 18.01 -2.08 -9.78
C ARG A 329 19.18 -3.04 -9.92
N LEU A 330 19.56 -3.70 -8.83
CA LEU A 330 20.66 -4.68 -8.85
C LEU A 330 20.34 -5.87 -9.75
N LEU A 331 19.12 -6.42 -9.69
CA LEU A 331 18.71 -7.53 -10.57
C LEU A 331 18.79 -7.14 -12.05
N THR A 332 18.33 -5.95 -12.42
CA THR A 332 18.43 -5.45 -13.80
C THR A 332 19.89 -5.32 -14.24
N THR A 333 20.76 -4.75 -13.41
CA THR A 333 22.20 -4.66 -13.73
C THR A 333 22.84 -6.04 -13.95
N LEU A 334 22.46 -7.05 -13.16
CA LEU A 334 22.98 -8.41 -13.30
C LEU A 334 22.37 -9.16 -14.50
N GLU A 335 21.13 -8.85 -14.87
CA GLU A 335 20.42 -9.42 -16.02
C GLU A 335 20.97 -8.85 -17.34
N GLU A 336 21.26 -7.55 -17.42
CA GLU A 336 21.91 -6.90 -18.57
C GLU A 336 23.30 -7.47 -18.88
N ARG A 337 23.97 -8.03 -17.86
CA ARG A 337 25.28 -8.69 -17.98
C ARG A 337 25.18 -10.21 -18.18
N GLU A 338 23.95 -10.73 -18.31
CA GLU A 338 23.66 -12.15 -18.47
C GLU A 338 24.19 -13.05 -17.32
N TRP A 339 24.45 -12.48 -16.15
CA TRP A 339 24.91 -13.25 -14.99
C TRP A 339 23.77 -13.98 -14.29
N ILE A 340 22.57 -13.42 -14.36
CA ILE A 340 21.33 -14.03 -13.89
C ILE A 340 20.31 -14.05 -15.01
N ALA A 341 19.36 -14.97 -14.93
CA ALA A 341 18.19 -14.99 -15.80
C ALA A 341 16.92 -14.90 -14.99
N ARG A 342 15.94 -14.20 -15.56
CA ARG A 342 14.56 -14.22 -15.11
C ARG A 342 13.83 -15.39 -15.76
N LEU A 343 13.35 -16.31 -14.93
CA LEU A 343 12.48 -17.40 -15.31
C LEU A 343 11.03 -16.98 -15.01
N ASP A 344 10.25 -16.75 -16.07
CA ASP A 344 8.81 -16.58 -15.94
C ASP A 344 8.18 -17.95 -15.67
N GLY A 345 7.56 -18.11 -14.50
CA GLY A 345 6.85 -19.34 -14.17
C GLY A 345 5.56 -19.39 -14.97
N GLY A 346 5.38 -20.42 -15.81
CA GLY A 346 4.13 -20.59 -16.56
C GLY A 346 2.89 -20.51 -15.65
N GLY A 347 1.88 -19.74 -16.08
CA GLY A 347 0.66 -19.47 -15.30
C GLY A 347 0.75 -18.23 -14.40
N ASP A 348 0.09 -18.28 -13.24
CA ASP A 348 -0.01 -17.20 -12.24
C ASP A 348 1.22 -17.12 -11.30
N ALA A 349 2.34 -17.72 -11.71
CA ALA A 349 3.53 -17.87 -10.88
C ALA A 349 4.46 -16.66 -11.04
N MET A 350 4.82 -16.03 -9.92
CA MET A 350 5.73 -14.88 -9.89
C MET A 350 7.10 -15.22 -10.51
N PRO A 351 7.71 -14.30 -11.28
CA PRO A 351 9.01 -14.51 -11.91
C PRO A 351 10.10 -14.76 -10.87
N ARG A 352 11.01 -15.68 -11.19
CA ARG A 352 12.12 -16.08 -10.32
C ARG A 352 13.44 -15.81 -11.02
N TYR A 353 14.45 -15.44 -10.25
CA TYR A 353 15.80 -15.24 -10.75
C TYR A 353 16.66 -16.45 -10.42
N ILE A 354 17.44 -16.89 -11.40
CA ILE A 354 18.41 -17.98 -11.31
C ILE A 354 19.79 -17.47 -11.70
N LEU A 355 20.84 -18.09 -11.15
CA LEU A 355 22.21 -17.79 -11.54
C LEU A 355 22.55 -18.53 -12.84
N LEU A 356 22.95 -17.78 -13.87
CA LEU A 356 23.49 -18.32 -15.12
C LEU A 356 25.01 -18.43 -15.07
N ALA A 357 25.67 -17.40 -14.52
CA ALA A 357 27.13 -17.34 -14.46
C ALA A 357 27.73 -18.54 -13.71
N ASN A 358 28.93 -18.96 -14.14
CA ASN A 358 29.73 -19.92 -13.40
C ASN A 358 30.36 -19.23 -12.17
N PRO A 359 30.04 -19.63 -10.93
CA PRO A 359 30.61 -19.02 -9.72
C PRO A 359 32.15 -19.11 -9.65
N GLU A 360 32.76 -20.07 -10.35
CA GLU A 360 34.23 -20.23 -10.39
C GLU A 360 34.91 -19.22 -11.32
N GLN A 361 34.20 -18.72 -12.32
CA GLN A 361 34.71 -17.76 -13.31
C GLN A 361 34.34 -16.32 -12.98
N LEU A 362 33.29 -16.13 -12.18
CA LEU A 362 32.86 -14.80 -11.76
C LEU A 362 33.79 -14.27 -10.66
N THR A 363 34.60 -13.27 -10.96
CA THR A 363 35.60 -12.72 -10.03
C THR A 363 35.12 -11.43 -9.35
N LEU A 364 35.72 -11.13 -8.20
CA LEU A 364 35.45 -9.88 -7.48
C LEU A 364 35.86 -8.67 -8.33
N ALA A 365 36.90 -8.76 -9.16
CA ALA A 365 37.31 -7.73 -10.11
C ALA A 365 36.18 -7.34 -11.07
N GLN A 366 35.49 -8.33 -11.65
CA GLN A 366 34.35 -8.08 -12.55
C GLN A 366 33.19 -7.37 -11.84
N LEU A 367 32.90 -7.74 -10.59
CA LEU A 367 31.87 -7.08 -9.79
C LEU A 367 32.26 -5.65 -9.40
N PHE A 368 33.53 -5.44 -9.08
CA PHE A 368 34.07 -4.13 -8.73
C PHE A 368 34.01 -3.15 -9.90
N ASP A 369 34.30 -3.63 -11.11
CA ASP A 369 34.28 -2.82 -12.33
C ASP A 369 32.86 -2.41 -12.74
N VAL A 370 31.86 -3.21 -12.39
CA VAL A 370 30.45 -2.91 -12.69
C VAL A 370 29.82 -2.02 -11.62
N LEU A 371 30.14 -2.23 -10.34
CA LEU A 371 29.40 -1.61 -9.23
C LEU A 371 30.14 -0.45 -8.55
N VAL A 372 31.45 -0.35 -8.73
CA VAL A 372 32.28 0.65 -8.02
C VAL A 372 32.99 1.58 -8.99
N ILE A 373 33.71 1.05 -10.00
CA ILE A 373 34.52 1.88 -10.93
C ILE A 373 34.42 1.39 -12.37
N ASP A 374 33.88 2.23 -13.27
CA ASP A 374 34.01 2.01 -14.71
C ASP A 374 35.42 2.39 -15.18
N ARG A 375 36.31 1.39 -15.26
CA ARG A 375 37.70 1.57 -15.69
C ARG A 375 37.83 2.01 -17.13
N THR A 376 36.90 1.64 -18.00
CA THR A 376 36.95 1.97 -19.43
C THR A 376 36.72 3.46 -19.60
N GLU A 377 35.67 3.97 -18.96
CA GLU A 377 35.36 5.40 -18.98
C GLU A 377 36.45 6.20 -18.23
N LEU A 378 36.96 5.69 -17.11
CA LEU A 378 38.06 6.34 -16.39
C LEU A 378 39.31 6.50 -17.26
N THR A 379 39.69 5.43 -17.98
CA THR A 379 40.83 5.43 -18.89
C THR A 379 40.62 6.44 -20.02
N TYR A 380 39.43 6.44 -20.63
CA TYR A 380 39.06 7.37 -21.68
C TYR A 380 39.14 8.83 -21.23
N GLN A 381 38.61 9.14 -20.03
CA GLN A 381 38.64 10.50 -19.48
C GLN A 381 40.05 10.97 -19.11
N LEU A 382 40.89 10.07 -18.57
CA LEU A 382 42.30 10.36 -18.27
C LEU A 382 43.13 10.65 -19.52
N GLN A 383 42.80 10.01 -20.64
CA GLN A 383 43.44 10.28 -21.94
C GLN A 383 42.95 11.60 -22.56
N ARG A 384 41.68 11.96 -22.34
CA ARG A 384 41.05 13.13 -22.97
C ARG A 384 41.28 14.44 -22.21
N ARG A 385 41.44 14.40 -20.87
CA ARG A 385 41.67 15.60 -20.05
C ARG A 385 43.14 15.73 -19.66
N ARG A 386 43.66 16.97 -19.65
CA ARG A 386 44.91 17.27 -18.92
C ARG A 386 44.65 17.11 -17.43
N SER A 387 44.94 15.92 -16.93
CA SER A 387 44.90 15.56 -15.52
C SER A 387 46.22 15.95 -14.86
N HIS A 388 46.17 16.51 -13.64
CA HIS A 388 47.36 16.68 -12.79
C HIS A 388 47.80 15.38 -12.11
N VAL A 389 47.00 14.31 -12.23
CA VAL A 389 47.26 12.97 -11.72
C VAL A 389 47.83 12.11 -12.86
N ASP A 390 48.88 11.36 -12.58
CA ASP A 390 49.42 10.37 -13.52
C ASP A 390 48.40 9.23 -13.71
N GLY A 391 47.73 9.26 -14.86
CA GLY A 391 46.70 8.28 -15.20
C GLY A 391 47.24 6.86 -15.34
N ALA A 392 48.48 6.69 -15.82
CA ALA A 392 49.08 5.37 -16.00
C ALA A 392 49.39 4.73 -14.64
N ALA A 393 49.97 5.49 -13.72
CA ALA A 393 50.22 5.04 -12.36
C ALA A 393 48.90 4.72 -11.61
N LEU A 394 47.88 5.57 -11.76
CA LEU A 394 46.57 5.34 -11.15
C LEU A 394 45.90 4.05 -11.66
N LEU A 395 45.89 3.83 -12.99
CA LEU A 395 45.31 2.64 -13.59
C LEU A 395 46.06 1.36 -13.18
N ALA A 396 47.39 1.41 -13.07
CA ALA A 396 48.20 0.30 -12.59
C ALA A 396 47.90 -0.09 -11.14
N VAL A 397 47.64 0.89 -10.26
CA VAL A 397 47.23 0.62 -8.87
C VAL A 397 45.85 -0.01 -8.82
N LEU A 398 44.92 0.44 -9.66
CA LEU A 398 43.57 -0.10 -9.72
C LEU A 398 43.55 -1.53 -10.28
N SER A 399 44.46 -1.90 -11.19
CA SER A 399 44.55 -3.22 -11.84
C SER A 399 45.23 -4.32 -11.02
N SER A 400 45.20 -4.25 -9.70
CA SER A 400 45.88 -5.27 -8.87
C SER A 400 45.18 -6.64 -8.92
N ASP A 401 45.96 -7.71 -9.11
CA ASP A 401 45.54 -9.14 -9.08
C ASP A 401 44.83 -9.57 -7.80
N ARG A 402 44.86 -8.73 -6.74
CA ARG A 402 44.20 -9.00 -5.46
C ARG A 402 42.68 -9.11 -5.57
N PHE A 403 42.08 -8.68 -6.68
CA PHE A 403 40.65 -8.79 -6.96
C PHE A 403 40.26 -10.04 -7.77
N ASP A 404 41.20 -10.89 -8.19
CA ASP A 404 40.93 -12.12 -8.96
C ASP A 404 40.46 -13.31 -8.11
N VAL A 405 39.75 -13.00 -7.02
CA VAL A 405 39.13 -14.00 -6.16
C VAL A 405 37.75 -14.33 -6.72
N SER A 406 37.49 -15.63 -7.00
CA SER A 406 36.20 -16.07 -7.55
C SER A 406 35.10 -16.09 -6.50
N LEU A 407 33.84 -15.91 -6.93
CA LEU A 407 32.67 -16.00 -6.04
C LEU A 407 32.62 -17.37 -5.33
N ALA A 408 32.94 -18.46 -6.04
CA ALA A 408 32.98 -19.80 -5.46
C ALA A 408 33.93 -19.89 -4.26
N SER A 409 35.11 -19.27 -4.36
CA SER A 409 36.11 -19.28 -3.28
C SER A 409 35.64 -18.49 -2.05
N LEU A 410 34.98 -17.34 -2.25
CA LEU A 410 34.40 -16.54 -1.16
C LEU A 410 33.28 -17.28 -0.43
N VAL A 411 32.39 -17.93 -1.19
CA VAL A 411 31.29 -18.73 -0.62
C VAL A 411 31.85 -19.95 0.12
N ALA A 412 32.88 -20.61 -0.40
CA ALA A 412 33.54 -21.74 0.26
C ALA A 412 34.22 -21.32 1.57
N ALA A 413 34.92 -20.18 1.59
CA ALA A 413 35.54 -19.63 2.79
C ALA A 413 34.51 -19.35 3.91
N HIS A 414 33.34 -18.81 3.56
CA HIS A 414 32.26 -18.58 4.52
C HIS A 414 31.73 -19.89 5.13
N ARG A 415 31.55 -20.96 4.32
CA ARG A 415 31.13 -22.27 4.83
C ARG A 415 32.12 -22.87 5.80
N LEU A 416 33.42 -22.72 5.53
CA LEU A 416 34.49 -23.20 6.40
C LEU A 416 34.53 -22.43 7.73
N ALA A 417 34.34 -21.11 7.70
CA ALA A 417 34.27 -20.28 8.89
C ALA A 417 33.03 -20.60 9.75
N GLY A 418 31.88 -20.90 9.13
CA GLY A 418 30.67 -21.29 9.84
C GLY A 418 30.69 -22.71 10.44
N ALA A 419 31.63 -23.56 10.02
CA ALA A 419 31.78 -24.94 10.49
C ALA A 419 32.74 -25.10 11.68
N GLN A 420 33.48 -24.06 12.06
CA GLN A 420 34.30 -24.07 13.28
C GLN A 420 33.37 -23.92 14.51
N PRO A 421 33.40 -24.84 15.48
CA PRO A 421 32.65 -24.67 16.72
C PRO A 421 33.15 -23.40 17.42
N ALA A 422 32.22 -22.57 17.89
CA ALA A 422 32.52 -21.32 18.58
C ALA A 422 33.56 -21.55 19.68
N GLY A 423 34.82 -21.23 19.37
CA GLY A 423 35.91 -21.21 20.33
C GLY A 423 35.61 -20.18 21.41
N THR A 424 35.95 -20.55 22.64
CA THR A 424 35.84 -19.81 23.90
C THR A 424 35.97 -18.29 23.73
N PRO A 425 35.06 -17.47 24.31
CA PRO A 425 35.14 -16.02 24.18
C PRO A 425 36.29 -15.48 25.03
N GLY A 426 37.44 -15.24 24.41
CA GLY A 426 38.62 -14.75 25.13
C GLY A 426 39.77 -14.41 24.20
N GLN A 427 39.69 -13.22 23.61
CA GLN A 427 40.75 -12.35 23.05
C GLN A 427 40.32 -11.81 21.68
N ALA A 428 39.70 -10.63 21.71
CA ALA A 428 39.63 -9.78 20.54
C ALA A 428 41.05 -9.30 20.20
N PRO A 429 41.46 -9.27 18.92
CA PRO A 429 42.70 -8.62 18.54
C PRO A 429 42.58 -7.11 18.83
N ASP A 430 43.49 -6.59 19.65
CA ASP A 430 43.62 -5.16 19.95
C ASP A 430 43.71 -4.35 18.65
N GLY A 431 42.77 -3.42 18.44
CA GLY A 431 42.93 -2.36 17.43
C GLY A 431 41.73 -2.01 16.56
N VAL A 432 40.55 -2.64 16.69
CA VAL A 432 39.36 -2.19 15.94
C VAL A 432 38.57 -1.19 16.78
N PRO A 433 38.43 0.09 16.36
CA PRO A 433 37.59 1.05 17.07
C PRO A 433 36.13 0.64 16.96
N ASP A 434 35.41 0.63 18.08
CA ASP A 434 33.97 0.39 18.13
C ASP A 434 33.22 1.42 17.27
N PRO A 435 32.54 1.03 16.16
CA PRO A 435 31.78 1.94 15.31
C PRO A 435 30.54 2.54 16.01
N HIS A 436 30.24 2.13 17.26
CA HIS A 436 29.15 2.68 18.07
C HIS A 436 29.60 3.66 19.17
N ALA A 437 30.89 3.98 19.28
CA ALA A 437 31.37 4.97 20.24
C ALA A 437 30.89 6.39 19.87
N ARG A 438 29.98 6.95 20.68
CA ARG A 438 29.56 8.36 20.56
C ARG A 438 30.76 9.30 20.77
N PRO A 439 30.93 10.35 19.97
CA PRO A 439 31.95 11.36 20.26
C PRO A 439 31.63 12.08 21.57
N PRO A 440 32.64 12.42 22.39
CA PRO A 440 32.43 13.18 23.63
C PRO A 440 31.91 14.58 23.29
N ARG A 441 30.92 15.04 24.07
CA ARG A 441 30.38 16.40 23.95
C ARG A 441 31.46 17.43 24.32
N PRO A 442 31.61 18.52 23.55
CA PRO A 442 32.49 19.62 23.96
C PRO A 442 31.92 20.32 25.21
N ALA A 443 32.83 20.66 26.12
CA ALA A 443 32.56 21.37 27.37
C ALA A 443 32.21 22.85 27.16
#